data_AF-A0A4V1XYY1-F1
#
_entry.id   AF-A0A4V1XYY1-F1
#
_cell.length_a   1.000
_cell.length_b   1.000
_cell.length_c   1.000
_cell.angle_alpha   90.00
_cell.angle_beta   90.00
_cell.angle_gamma   90.00
#
_symmetry.space_group_name_H-M   'P 1'
#
loop_
_entity.id
_entity.type
_entity.pdbx_description
1 polymer ?
#
loop_
_entity_poly.entity_id
_entity_poly.type
_entity_poly.pdbx_seq_one_letter_code
_entity_poly.pdbx_strand_id
1 'polypeptide(L)'
;MHIFWLPILLALFVSTVIGWDPSQRDCSDAPLCLTSFKWCDSRGSEGCYFPDGVYSVSVNPVHVIYALLVEDKNYTVSWKIDSRNKDIPVRVQWAFTRNDIWETSTRDSQIIFNPREILNSFPLHPAQSNPSRAEAEYIAIKDMRNVITISQPDLRKEGESPNPADDYPRDTTDQFVVATVITEDFLKAQKKIRHHDEYNNWKLGVGLGAGLGAPILMAGTALGTWIVLRKGMMETPGPRNRPIEMSPVFRKRVY
;
A
#
# COMPACT_ATOMS: atom_id res chain seq x y z
N MET A 1 -25.81 -30.24 -28.92
CA MET A 1 -24.34 -30.31 -29.01
C MET A 1 -23.79 -29.00 -28.44
N HIS A 2 -23.32 -29.05 -27.20
CA HIS A 2 -22.94 -27.88 -26.40
C HIS A 2 -21.44 -27.59 -26.57
N ILE A 3 -21.08 -26.50 -27.24
CA ILE A 3 -19.74 -25.90 -27.19
C ILE A 3 -19.90 -24.37 -27.24
N PHE A 4 -20.30 -23.80 -26.12
CA PHE A 4 -20.16 -22.37 -25.81
C PHE A 4 -19.44 -22.28 -24.48
N TRP A 5 -18.11 -22.42 -24.49
CA TRP A 5 -17.29 -22.30 -23.29
C TRP A 5 -16.03 -21.49 -23.60
N LEU A 6 -15.82 -20.46 -22.78
CA LEU A 6 -14.65 -19.60 -22.59
C LEU A 6 -14.27 -18.64 -23.72
N PRO A 7 -14.78 -17.40 -23.66
CA PRO A 7 -13.83 -16.27 -23.60
C PRO A 7 -14.27 -15.20 -22.58
N ILE A 8 -14.61 -15.60 -21.34
CA ILE A 8 -14.96 -14.65 -20.25
C ILE A 8 -14.26 -15.08 -18.94
N LEU A 9 -13.02 -15.58 -19.03
CA LEU A 9 -12.23 -15.99 -17.87
C LEU A 9 -10.86 -15.30 -17.83
N LEU A 10 -10.79 -14.09 -18.40
CA LEU A 10 -9.70 -13.15 -18.18
C LEU A 10 -10.24 -11.87 -17.53
N ALA A 11 -11.14 -12.03 -16.54
CA ALA A 11 -11.38 -10.98 -15.57
C ALA A 11 -10.08 -10.79 -14.79
N LEU A 12 -9.41 -9.69 -15.13
CA LEU A 12 -8.33 -9.06 -14.41
C LEU A 12 -8.52 -9.23 -12.89
N PHE A 13 -7.77 -10.15 -12.29
CA PHE A 13 -7.50 -10.08 -10.86
C PHE A 13 -6.57 -8.88 -10.65
N VAL A 14 -7.15 -7.67 -10.67
CA VAL A 14 -6.53 -6.52 -10.04
C VAL A 14 -6.61 -6.80 -8.55
N SER A 15 -5.62 -7.53 -8.04
CA SER A 15 -5.40 -7.65 -6.60
C SER A 15 -5.00 -6.26 -6.10
N THR A 16 -5.99 -5.41 -5.83
CA THR A 16 -5.76 -4.23 -5.01
C THR A 16 -5.37 -4.75 -3.64
N VAL A 17 -4.09 -4.72 -3.32
CA VAL A 17 -3.62 -4.90 -1.95
C VAL A 17 -4.14 -3.68 -1.19
N ILE A 18 -5.28 -3.83 -0.54
CA ILE A 18 -5.80 -2.82 0.37
C ILE A 18 -4.93 -2.96 1.61
N GLY A 19 -4.08 -1.95 1.86
CA GLY A 19 -3.31 -1.87 3.10
C GLY A 19 -4.24 -1.63 4.28
N TRP A 20 -3.88 -2.17 5.44
CA TRP A 20 -4.64 -2.01 6.69
C TRP A 20 -4.67 -0.54 7.13
N ASP A 21 -5.87 0.03 7.27
CA ASP A 21 -6.03 1.43 7.68
C ASP A 21 -6.00 1.55 9.22
N PRO A 22 -5.06 2.30 9.81
CA PRO A 22 -4.96 2.47 11.26
C PRO A 22 -6.19 3.12 11.92
N SER A 23 -7.02 3.82 11.15
CA SER A 23 -8.28 4.39 11.64
C SER A 23 -9.28 3.31 12.10
N GLN A 24 -9.16 2.11 11.51
CA GLN A 24 -10.01 0.94 11.78
C GLN A 24 -9.49 0.07 12.93
N ARG A 25 -8.36 0.44 13.54
CA ARG A 25 -7.81 -0.28 14.70
C ARG A 25 -8.88 -0.43 15.79
N ASP A 26 -9.01 -1.67 16.28
CA ASP A 26 -9.84 -1.97 17.44
C ASP A 26 -9.17 -1.43 18.70
N CYS A 27 -9.89 -0.55 19.39
CA CYS A 27 -9.45 0.14 20.60
C CYS A 27 -10.33 -0.21 21.80
N SER A 28 -11.13 -1.29 21.71
CA SER A 28 -12.06 -1.72 22.77
C SER A 28 -11.36 -2.07 24.09
N ASP A 29 -10.12 -2.56 24.02
CA ASP A 29 -9.35 -3.04 25.18
C ASP A 29 -8.56 -1.93 25.91
N ALA A 30 -8.54 -0.69 25.40
CA ALA A 30 -7.67 0.37 25.92
C ALA A 30 -8.43 1.70 26.19
N PRO A 31 -8.22 2.35 27.36
CA PRO A 31 -8.85 3.63 27.67
C PRO A 31 -8.38 4.81 26.80
N LEU A 32 -7.20 4.67 26.19
CA LEU A 32 -6.61 5.61 25.24
C LEU A 32 -5.88 4.79 24.16
N CYS A 33 -6.12 5.10 22.88
CA CYS A 33 -5.63 4.29 21.77
C CYS A 33 -5.36 5.14 20.52
N LEU A 34 -4.16 5.05 19.95
CA LEU A 34 -3.81 5.72 18.69
C LEU A 34 -4.53 5.07 17.51
N THR A 35 -5.09 5.92 16.64
CA THR A 35 -5.77 5.53 15.39
C THR A 35 -5.04 6.05 14.14
N SER A 36 -3.82 6.54 14.33
CA SER A 36 -2.94 7.08 13.29
C SER A 36 -1.50 6.72 13.62
N PHE A 37 -0.58 6.88 12.66
CA PHE A 37 0.85 6.60 12.83
C PHE A 37 1.14 5.18 13.33
N LYS A 38 0.28 4.25 12.88
CA LYS A 38 0.47 2.81 12.94
C LYS A 38 0.59 2.34 11.51
N TRP A 39 1.71 1.72 11.17
CA TRP A 39 2.06 1.45 9.77
C TRP A 39 1.54 0.10 9.33
N CYS A 40 1.57 -0.89 10.21
CA CYS A 40 1.19 -2.26 9.89
C CYS A 40 0.40 -2.86 11.06
N ASP A 41 -0.58 -3.73 10.76
CA ASP A 41 -1.23 -4.50 11.81
C ASP A 41 -0.29 -5.62 12.29
N SER A 42 -0.06 -5.66 13.60
CA SER A 42 0.67 -6.76 14.24
C SER A 42 -0.06 -8.11 14.14
N ARG A 43 -1.37 -8.11 13.89
CA ARG A 43 -2.24 -9.30 13.87
C ARG A 43 -2.65 -9.78 12.46
N GLY A 44 -2.38 -9.00 11.42
CA GLY A 44 -2.97 -9.19 10.10
C GLY A 44 -1.98 -9.61 9.00
N SER A 45 -2.47 -10.41 8.05
CA SER A 45 -1.84 -10.69 6.75
C SER A 45 -1.98 -9.54 5.75
N GLU A 46 -2.54 -8.41 6.18
CA GLU A 46 -2.83 -7.23 5.37
C GLU A 46 -1.58 -6.34 5.29
N GLY A 47 -1.36 -5.73 4.12
CA GLY A 47 -0.19 -4.89 3.88
C GLY A 47 -0.17 -3.63 4.74
N CYS A 48 0.99 -2.98 4.85
CA CYS A 48 1.14 -1.74 5.60
C CYS A 48 0.50 -0.55 4.87
N TYR A 49 0.01 0.43 5.65
CA TYR A 49 -0.56 1.68 5.16
C TYR A 49 0.32 2.87 5.55
N PHE A 50 0.53 3.75 4.58
CA PHE A 50 1.29 4.99 4.76
C PHE A 50 0.47 6.15 4.19
N PRO A 51 0.22 7.22 4.96
CA PRO A 51 -0.51 8.38 4.47
C PRO A 51 0.33 9.17 3.45
N ASP A 52 -0.31 10.11 2.76
CA ASP A 52 0.36 10.92 1.75
C ASP A 52 1.58 11.68 2.31
N GLY A 53 2.69 11.62 1.58
CA GLY A 53 3.95 12.21 2.04
C GLY A 53 4.69 11.38 3.09
N VAL A 54 4.31 10.11 3.25
CA VAL A 54 5.05 9.13 4.03
C VAL A 54 5.64 8.07 3.11
N TYR A 55 6.92 7.75 3.31
CA TYR A 55 7.63 6.75 2.51
C TYR A 55 8.06 5.58 3.39
N SER A 56 7.76 4.35 2.96
CA SER A 56 8.25 3.17 3.65
C SER A 56 9.76 3.01 3.45
N VAL A 57 10.51 2.83 4.52
CA VAL A 57 11.95 2.52 4.47
C VAL A 57 12.16 1.14 5.08
N SER A 58 12.69 0.21 4.27
CA SER A 58 13.17 -1.09 4.72
C SER A 58 14.70 -1.07 4.74
N VAL A 59 15.30 -1.08 5.94
CA VAL A 59 16.76 -0.90 6.10
C VAL A 59 17.50 -2.23 6.27
N ASN A 60 16.80 -3.38 6.38
CA ASN A 60 17.41 -4.71 6.42
C ASN A 60 16.33 -5.81 6.37
N PRO A 61 16.68 -7.11 6.21
CA PRO A 61 15.70 -8.21 6.21
C PRO A 61 15.07 -8.48 7.59
N VAL A 62 15.51 -7.78 8.63
CA VAL A 62 14.85 -7.78 9.94
C VAL A 62 13.72 -6.76 9.86
N HIS A 63 12.48 -7.24 9.83
CA HIS A 63 11.19 -6.58 9.59
C HIS A 63 10.87 -5.30 10.43
N VAL A 64 11.77 -4.33 10.52
CA VAL A 64 11.49 -3.03 11.12
C VAL A 64 11.15 -2.07 10.01
N ILE A 65 9.86 -1.74 9.94
CA ILE A 65 9.30 -0.84 8.95
C ILE A 65 9.32 0.55 9.54
N TYR A 66 10.16 1.42 8.98
CA TYR A 66 10.19 2.83 9.32
C TYR A 66 9.35 3.60 8.31
N ALA A 67 8.62 4.59 8.81
CA ALA A 67 8.02 5.62 7.98
C ALA A 67 8.94 6.83 7.89
N LEU A 68 9.13 7.37 6.69
CA LEU A 68 9.80 8.64 6.48
C LEU A 68 8.76 9.74 6.27
N LEU A 69 8.75 10.72 7.17
CA LEU A 69 7.88 11.89 7.14
C LEU A 69 8.65 13.08 6.56
N VAL A 70 8.01 13.85 5.70
CA VAL A 70 8.52 15.11 5.18
C VAL A 70 8.27 16.21 6.21
N GLU A 71 9.31 16.94 6.58
CA GLU A 71 9.26 17.90 7.69
C GLU A 71 8.26 19.05 7.50
N ASP A 72 7.98 19.44 6.26
CA ASP A 72 7.14 20.60 5.90
C ASP A 72 5.68 20.22 5.61
N LYS A 73 5.23 19.06 6.11
CA LYS A 73 3.87 18.56 5.91
C LYS A 73 3.10 18.48 7.21
N ASN A 74 1.79 18.68 7.06
CA ASN A 74 0.82 18.52 8.14
C ASN A 74 0.36 17.08 8.18
N TYR A 75 0.62 16.40 9.30
CA TYR A 75 0.13 15.06 9.56
C TYR A 75 -0.93 15.11 10.65
N THR A 76 -2.02 14.35 10.48
CA THR A 76 -3.04 14.25 11.53
C THR A 76 -2.68 13.11 12.46
N VAL A 77 -2.40 13.42 13.73
CA VAL A 77 -2.24 12.43 14.79
C VAL A 77 -3.56 12.34 15.54
N SER A 78 -4.27 11.24 15.39
CA SER A 78 -5.58 10.97 15.99
C SER A 78 -5.55 9.78 16.94
N TRP A 79 -6.51 9.78 17.87
CA TRP A 79 -6.73 8.73 18.85
C TRP A 79 -8.20 8.59 19.25
N LYS A 80 -8.52 7.46 19.89
CA LYS A 80 -9.79 7.20 20.57
C LYS A 80 -9.58 7.24 22.08
N ILE A 81 -10.56 7.81 22.77
CA ILE A 81 -10.61 7.91 24.24
C ILE A 81 -11.90 7.20 24.69
N ASP A 82 -11.81 6.44 25.79
CA ASP A 82 -13.01 5.94 26.47
C ASP A 82 -13.93 7.11 26.83
N SER A 83 -15.24 6.94 26.58
CA SER A 83 -16.30 7.87 26.99
C SER A 83 -16.18 8.42 28.41
N ARG A 84 -15.68 7.61 29.36
CA ARG A 84 -15.52 7.98 30.77
C ARG A 84 -14.40 9.00 31.01
N ASN A 85 -13.49 9.14 30.06
CA ASN A 85 -12.23 9.87 30.20
C ASN A 85 -12.13 11.09 29.27
N LYS A 86 -13.22 11.43 28.56
CA LYS A 86 -13.23 12.49 27.53
C LYS A 86 -12.90 13.88 28.05
N ASP A 87 -13.18 14.15 29.32
CA ASP A 87 -12.93 15.46 29.93
C ASP A 87 -11.47 15.64 30.37
N ILE A 88 -10.69 14.56 30.39
CA ILE A 88 -9.28 14.57 30.80
C ILE A 88 -8.41 14.87 29.57
N PRO A 89 -7.62 15.96 29.58
CA PRO A 89 -6.74 16.29 28.45
C PRO A 89 -5.77 15.14 28.12
N VAL A 90 -5.54 14.96 26.82
CA VAL A 90 -4.50 14.08 26.31
C VAL A 90 -3.22 14.89 26.13
N ARG A 91 -2.17 14.43 26.79
CA ARG A 91 -0.81 14.90 26.60
C ARG A 91 -0.21 14.19 25.40
N VAL A 92 0.32 14.94 24.46
CA VAL A 92 1.03 14.43 23.28
C VAL A 92 2.49 14.81 23.40
N GLN A 93 3.37 13.82 23.31
CA GLN A 93 4.82 13.98 23.42
C GLN A 93 5.49 13.44 22.16
N TRP A 94 6.32 14.25 21.51
CA TRP A 94 7.22 13.78 20.47
C TRP A 94 8.63 13.68 21.05
N ALA A 95 9.13 12.45 21.17
CA ALA A 95 10.50 12.18 21.57
C ALA A 95 11.33 11.91 20.32
N PHE A 96 12.31 12.78 20.06
CA PHE A 96 13.29 12.61 18.99
C PHE A 96 14.70 12.32 19.54
N THR A 97 14.93 12.49 20.86
CA THR A 97 16.11 12.00 21.59
C THR A 97 15.70 11.44 22.95
N ARG A 98 16.67 10.97 23.76
CA ARG A 98 16.41 10.54 25.15
C ARG A 98 15.97 11.69 26.07
N ASN A 99 16.41 12.91 25.78
CA ASN A 99 16.27 14.05 26.69
C ASN A 99 15.43 15.18 26.07
N ASP A 100 15.27 15.21 24.75
CA ASP A 100 14.57 16.25 24.04
C ASP A 100 13.17 15.75 23.66
N ILE A 101 12.19 16.32 24.34
CA ILE A 101 10.78 15.98 24.19
C ILE A 101 10.01 17.26 23.91
N TRP A 102 9.31 17.31 22.79
CA TRP A 102 8.28 18.31 22.58
C TRP A 102 6.98 17.81 23.20
N GLU A 103 6.24 18.68 23.86
CA GLU A 103 4.99 18.32 24.52
C GLU A 103 3.90 19.36 24.27
N THR A 104 2.68 18.87 24.08
CA THR A 104 1.45 19.68 24.10
C THR A 104 0.33 18.92 24.81
N SER A 105 -0.74 19.63 25.17
CA SER A 105 -1.93 19.04 25.77
C SER A 105 -3.18 19.56 25.07
N THR A 106 -4.10 18.67 24.75
CA THR A 106 -5.38 19.01 24.10
C THR A 106 -6.51 18.15 24.65
N ARG A 107 -7.75 18.64 24.53
CA ARG A 107 -8.97 17.85 24.75
C ARG A 107 -9.54 17.26 23.47
N ASP A 108 -9.01 17.68 22.32
CA ASP A 108 -9.42 17.14 21.03
C ASP A 108 -8.97 15.68 20.90
N SER A 109 -9.62 14.94 19.99
CA SER A 109 -9.23 13.56 19.66
C SER A 109 -8.11 13.48 18.61
N GLN A 110 -7.55 14.64 18.23
CA GLN A 110 -6.50 14.74 17.22
C GLN A 110 -5.70 16.03 17.35
N ILE A 111 -4.48 16.02 16.81
CA ILE A 111 -3.66 17.22 16.56
C ILE A 111 -3.10 17.22 15.14
N ILE A 112 -2.73 18.41 14.67
CA ILE A 112 -1.87 18.55 13.50
C ILE A 112 -0.41 18.52 13.96
N PHE A 113 0.32 17.52 13.50
CA PHE A 113 1.75 17.36 13.68
C PHE A 113 2.47 17.86 12.43
N ASN A 114 3.15 18.98 12.56
CA ASN A 114 4.06 19.51 11.54
C ASN A 114 5.48 19.51 12.14
N PRO A 115 6.37 18.59 11.72
CA PRO A 115 7.71 18.48 12.31
C PRO A 115 8.48 19.79 12.28
N ARG A 116 8.44 20.51 11.15
CA ARG A 116 9.16 21.78 10.99
C ARG A 116 8.62 22.87 11.90
N GLU A 117 7.31 23.05 11.98
CA GLU A 117 6.71 24.06 12.87
C GLU A 117 7.05 23.76 14.34
N ILE A 118 6.98 22.48 14.73
CA ILE A 118 7.33 22.06 16.08
C ILE A 118 8.80 22.32 16.39
N LEU A 119 9.72 21.91 15.51
CA LEU A 119 11.15 22.17 15.65
C LEU A 119 11.48 23.67 15.68
N ASN A 120 10.72 24.50 14.96
CA ASN A 120 10.84 25.96 14.99
C ASN A 120 10.34 26.58 16.30
N SER A 121 9.36 25.94 16.93
CA SER A 121 8.76 26.37 18.21
C SER A 121 9.49 25.83 19.45
N PHE A 122 10.43 24.90 19.25
CA PHE A 122 11.09 24.20 20.34
C PHE A 122 11.81 25.19 21.26
N PRO A 123 11.62 25.10 22.58
CA PRO A 123 12.09 26.15 23.47
C PRO A 123 13.62 26.22 23.48
N LEU A 124 14.15 27.44 23.30
CA LEU A 124 15.44 27.84 23.86
C LEU A 124 15.30 27.99 25.39
N HIS A 125 14.87 26.94 26.11
CA HIS A 125 14.73 27.05 27.57
C HIS A 125 16.14 27.09 28.21
N PRO A 126 16.50 28.10 29.01
CA PRO A 126 17.88 28.27 29.49
C PRO A 126 18.32 27.31 30.61
N ALA A 127 17.42 26.46 31.12
CA ALA A 127 17.63 25.72 32.37
C ALA A 127 18.24 24.31 32.19
N GLN A 128 18.25 23.79 30.96
CA GLN A 128 18.96 22.57 30.57
C GLN A 128 19.69 22.91 29.27
N SER A 129 20.83 22.25 29.00
CA SER A 129 21.60 22.44 27.76
C SER A 129 20.76 21.96 26.56
N ASN A 130 19.78 22.75 26.17
CA ASN A 130 18.87 22.43 25.10
C ASN A 130 19.65 22.52 23.79
N PRO A 131 19.48 21.55 22.88
CA PRO A 131 20.10 21.61 21.58
C PRO A 131 19.65 22.88 20.87
N SER A 132 20.54 23.48 20.09
CA SER A 132 20.14 24.56 19.18
C SER A 132 19.05 24.03 18.22
N ARG A 133 18.24 24.92 17.64
CA ARG A 133 17.26 24.51 16.61
C ARG A 133 17.89 23.61 15.53
N ALA A 134 19.05 24.00 15.02
CA ALA A 134 19.77 23.24 13.99
C ALA A 134 20.20 21.86 14.48
N GLU A 135 20.52 21.73 15.77
CA GLU A 135 20.87 20.46 16.39
C GLU A 135 19.63 19.58 16.63
N ALA A 136 18.53 20.14 17.11
CA ALA A 136 17.26 19.42 17.25
C ALA A 136 16.76 18.91 15.89
N GLU A 137 16.82 19.75 14.85
CA GLU A 137 16.49 19.39 13.47
C GLU A 137 17.42 18.28 12.96
N TYR A 138 18.73 18.44 13.12
CA TYR A 138 19.70 17.42 12.73
C TYR A 138 19.46 16.08 13.41
N ILE A 139 19.14 16.08 14.71
CA ILE A 139 18.89 14.84 15.46
C ILE A 139 17.54 14.23 15.05
N ALA A 140 16.47 15.01 14.93
CA ALA A 140 15.18 14.52 14.46
C ALA A 140 15.26 13.85 13.08
N ILE A 141 16.13 14.38 12.20
CA ILE A 141 16.38 13.81 10.87
C ILE A 141 17.23 12.53 10.96
N LYS A 142 18.24 12.49 11.84
CA LYS A 142 19.17 11.35 11.93
C LYS A 142 18.68 10.20 12.79
N ASP A 143 17.92 10.46 13.84
CA ASP A 143 17.49 9.43 14.77
C ASP A 143 16.31 8.65 14.18
N MET A 144 16.46 7.33 14.09
CA MET A 144 15.39 6.44 13.63
C MET A 144 14.41 6.08 14.75
N ARG A 145 14.56 6.68 15.93
CA ARG A 145 13.76 6.42 17.13
C ARG A 145 12.66 7.45 17.37
N ASN A 146 12.34 8.31 16.39
CA ASN A 146 11.24 9.24 16.57
C ASN A 146 9.95 8.48 16.84
N VAL A 147 9.30 8.84 17.95
CA VAL A 147 7.99 8.31 18.33
C VAL A 147 7.15 9.43 18.93
N ILE A 148 5.85 9.34 18.71
CA ILE A 148 4.87 10.17 19.40
C ILE A 148 4.18 9.29 20.44
N THR A 149 4.14 9.75 21.68
CA THR A 149 3.43 9.11 22.77
C THR A 149 2.26 9.98 23.18
N ILE A 150 1.07 9.37 23.29
CA ILE A 150 -0.10 10.00 23.88
C ILE A 150 -0.33 9.44 25.27
N SER A 151 -0.77 10.27 26.21
CA SER A 151 -1.05 9.85 27.58
C SER A 151 -2.11 10.71 28.27
N GLN A 152 -2.76 10.15 29.30
CA GLN A 152 -3.65 10.88 30.20
C GLN A 152 -3.13 10.82 31.65
N PRO A 153 -2.06 11.57 31.99
CA PRO A 153 -1.37 11.45 33.28
C PRO A 153 -2.23 11.83 34.48
N ASP A 154 -3.27 12.64 34.29
CA ASP A 154 -4.20 13.03 35.36
C ASP A 154 -5.18 11.90 35.72
N LEU A 155 -5.22 10.82 34.93
CA LEU A 155 -6.06 9.64 35.13
C LEU A 155 -5.39 8.59 36.02
N ARG A 156 -4.55 9.01 36.97
CA ARG A 156 -3.80 8.08 37.83
C ARG A 156 -4.73 7.05 38.45
N LYS A 157 -4.39 5.77 38.29
CA LYS A 157 -5.08 4.69 39.00
C LYS A 157 -4.89 4.89 40.51
N GLU A 158 -5.98 4.90 41.27
CA GLU A 158 -5.90 4.81 42.73
C GLU A 158 -5.26 3.46 43.12
N GLY A 159 -4.11 3.52 43.79
CA GLY A 159 -3.31 2.37 44.18
C GLY A 159 -1.95 2.37 43.47
N GLU A 160 -0.91 2.75 44.21
CA GLU A 160 0.49 2.79 43.75
C GLU A 160 0.88 1.50 43.03
N SER A 161 1.03 1.58 41.70
CA SER A 161 1.85 0.60 41.00
C SER A 161 3.32 0.96 41.27
N PRO A 162 4.20 -0.01 41.58
CA PRO A 162 5.62 0.28 41.75
C PRO A 162 6.30 0.77 40.45
N ASN A 163 5.60 0.70 39.30
CA ASN A 163 6.05 1.22 38.02
C ASN A 163 5.26 2.48 37.60
N PRO A 164 5.88 3.67 37.59
CA PRO A 164 5.22 4.92 37.16
C PRO A 164 4.79 4.93 35.67
N ALA A 165 5.26 3.95 34.88
CA ALA A 165 4.83 3.75 33.50
C ALA A 165 3.44 3.10 33.37
N ASP A 166 2.94 2.45 34.43
CA ASP A 166 1.64 1.76 34.46
C ASP A 166 0.54 2.57 35.14
N ASP A 167 0.88 3.75 35.66
CA ASP A 167 0.01 4.58 36.49
C ASP A 167 -1.13 5.24 35.70
N TYR A 168 -0.97 5.41 34.38
CA TYR A 168 -1.94 6.10 33.52
C TYR A 168 -2.02 5.53 32.11
N PRO A 169 -3.16 5.70 31.41
CA PRO A 169 -3.32 5.32 30.01
C PRO A 169 -2.28 5.98 29.10
N ARG A 170 -1.65 5.19 28.23
CA ARG A 170 -0.73 5.66 27.20
C ARG A 170 -0.74 4.75 25.97
N ASP A 171 -0.42 5.32 24.80
CA ASP A 171 -0.14 4.58 23.57
C ASP A 171 0.97 5.31 22.79
N THR A 172 1.73 4.59 21.97
CA THR A 172 2.90 5.12 21.26
C THR A 172 2.83 4.75 19.78
N THR A 173 3.20 5.67 18.90
CA THR A 173 3.26 5.44 17.46
C THR A 173 4.31 4.39 17.09
N ASP A 174 4.22 3.89 15.88
CA ASP A 174 5.36 3.19 15.29
C ASP A 174 6.49 4.19 15.00
N GLN A 175 7.72 3.68 14.85
CA GLN A 175 8.89 4.51 14.64
C GLN A 175 8.84 5.21 13.28
N PHE A 176 9.35 6.43 13.23
CA PHE A 176 9.51 7.19 11.99
C PHE A 176 10.83 7.96 11.95
N VAL A 177 11.15 8.48 10.78
CA VAL A 177 12.26 9.41 10.54
C VAL A 177 11.70 10.68 9.92
N VAL A 178 12.30 11.82 10.22
CA VAL A 178 11.98 13.09 9.58
C VAL A 178 12.95 13.33 8.44
N ALA A 179 12.45 13.83 7.31
CA ALA A 179 13.23 14.11 6.13
C ALA A 179 12.99 15.54 5.66
N THR A 180 14.07 16.15 5.19
CA THR A 180 14.01 17.48 4.60
C THR A 180 13.26 17.48 3.27
N VAL A 181 12.78 18.65 2.85
CA VAL A 181 12.12 18.83 1.54
C VAL A 181 13.01 18.36 0.37
N ILE A 182 14.33 18.55 0.48
CA ILE A 182 15.30 18.09 -0.52
C ILE A 182 15.28 16.57 -0.67
N THR A 183 15.14 15.85 0.45
CA THR A 183 15.02 14.39 0.46
C THR A 183 13.72 13.96 -0.23
N GLU A 184 12.61 14.68 -0.01
CA GLU A 184 11.35 14.40 -0.70
C GLU A 184 11.48 14.53 -2.23
N ASP A 185 12.11 15.60 -2.70
CA ASP A 185 12.32 15.83 -4.13
C ASP A 185 13.20 14.74 -4.75
N PHE A 186 14.25 14.33 -4.05
CA PHE A 186 15.09 13.21 -4.46
C PHE A 186 14.29 11.89 -4.54
N LEU A 187 13.49 11.57 -3.53
CA LEU A 187 12.67 10.37 -3.50
C LEU A 187 11.59 10.38 -4.61
N LYS A 188 10.96 11.54 -4.87
CA LYS A 188 10.02 11.71 -5.99
C LYS A 188 10.71 11.50 -7.33
N ALA A 189 11.91 12.04 -7.51
CA ALA A 189 12.69 11.85 -8.73
C ALA A 189 13.05 10.37 -8.95
N GLN A 190 13.52 9.68 -7.90
CA GLN A 190 13.81 8.24 -7.94
C GLN A 190 12.57 7.41 -8.26
N LYS A 191 11.43 7.71 -7.62
CA LYS A 191 10.15 7.05 -7.92
C LYS A 191 9.74 7.25 -9.38
N LYS A 192 9.92 8.46 -9.92
CA LYS A 192 9.61 8.78 -11.32
C LYS A 192 10.52 8.03 -12.30
N ILE A 193 11.82 7.97 -12.02
CA ILE A 193 12.80 7.21 -12.82
C ILE A 193 12.40 5.72 -12.82
N ARG A 194 12.16 5.15 -11.63
CA ARG A 194 11.74 3.75 -11.49
C ARG A 194 10.43 3.45 -12.23
N HIS A 195 9.41 4.30 -12.11
CA HIS A 195 8.16 4.10 -12.86
C HIS A 195 8.38 4.18 -14.37
N HIS A 196 9.28 5.04 -14.83
CA HIS A 196 9.64 5.10 -16.25
C HIS A 196 10.31 3.80 -16.71
N ASP A 197 11.23 3.27 -15.91
CA ASP A 197 11.89 1.99 -16.19
C ASP A 197 10.92 0.81 -16.13
N GLU A 198 10.03 0.75 -15.14
CA GLU A 198 8.96 -0.26 -15.05
C GLU A 198 7.99 -0.17 -16.22
N TYR A 199 7.59 1.04 -16.62
CA TYR A 199 6.75 1.25 -17.80
C TYR A 199 7.43 0.78 -19.09
N ASN A 200 8.72 1.09 -19.26
CA ASN A 200 9.50 0.67 -20.41
C ASN A 200 9.69 -0.86 -20.43
N ASN A 201 9.96 -1.48 -19.27
CA ASN A 201 10.07 -2.93 -19.12
C ASN A 201 8.72 -3.63 -19.35
N TRP A 202 7.62 -3.07 -18.84
CA TRP A 202 6.27 -3.59 -19.08
C TRP A 202 5.90 -3.48 -20.55
N LYS A 203 6.18 -2.34 -21.20
CA LYS A 203 5.96 -2.15 -22.64
C LYS A 203 6.76 -3.15 -23.47
N LEU A 204 8.00 -3.44 -23.08
CA LEU A 204 8.85 -4.41 -23.75
C LEU A 204 8.34 -5.86 -23.52
N GLY A 205 7.88 -6.19 -22.31
CA GLY A 205 7.26 -7.47 -21.98
C GLY A 205 5.92 -7.73 -22.68
N VAL A 206 5.04 -6.72 -22.74
CA VAL A 206 3.77 -6.79 -23.48
C VAL A 206 4.02 -6.88 -24.99
N GLY A 207 5.02 -6.16 -25.50
CA GLY A 207 5.44 -6.23 -26.90
C GLY A 207 5.92 -7.63 -27.32
N LEU A 208 6.73 -8.29 -26.48
CA LEU A 208 7.19 -9.67 -26.71
C LEU A 208 6.07 -10.70 -26.56
N GLY A 209 5.21 -10.55 -25.56
CA GLY A 209 4.08 -11.46 -25.30
C GLY A 209 3.01 -11.43 -26.39
N ALA A 210 2.63 -10.24 -26.86
CA ALA A 210 1.67 -10.09 -27.96
C ALA A 210 2.28 -10.45 -29.32
N GLY A 211 3.57 -10.15 -29.53
CA GLY A 211 4.27 -10.41 -30.79
C GLY A 211 4.52 -11.89 -31.08
N LEU A 212 4.77 -12.72 -30.05
CA LEU A 212 4.97 -14.17 -30.20
C LEU A 212 3.69 -14.99 -30.02
N GLY A 213 2.73 -14.51 -29.22
CA GLY A 213 1.49 -15.24 -28.92
C GLY A 213 0.56 -15.41 -30.13
N ALA A 214 0.38 -14.36 -30.94
CA ALA A 214 -0.48 -14.41 -32.11
C ALA A 214 -0.02 -15.41 -33.20
N PRO A 215 1.26 -15.43 -33.63
CA PRO A 215 1.72 -16.41 -34.62
C PRO A 215 1.73 -17.86 -34.11
N ILE A 216 2.01 -18.09 -32.82
CA ILE A 216 1.98 -19.44 -32.23
C ILE A 216 0.53 -19.97 -32.14
N LEU A 217 -0.43 -19.13 -31.75
CA LEU A 217 -1.86 -19.50 -31.74
C LEU A 217 -2.37 -19.73 -33.17
N MET A 218 -1.97 -18.91 -34.14
CA MET A 218 -2.31 -19.13 -35.56
C MET A 218 -1.72 -20.43 -36.10
N ALA A 219 -0.47 -20.76 -35.77
CA ALA A 219 0.14 -22.04 -36.17
C ALA A 219 -0.55 -23.24 -35.50
N GLY A 220 -0.88 -23.14 -34.20
CA GLY A 220 -1.56 -24.20 -33.46
C GLY A 220 -2.99 -24.46 -33.96
N THR A 221 -3.74 -23.40 -34.26
CA THR A 221 -5.08 -23.52 -34.85
C THR A 221 -5.02 -24.11 -36.26
N ALA A 222 -4.10 -23.65 -37.12
CA ALA A 222 -3.89 -24.20 -38.45
C ALA A 222 -3.54 -25.70 -38.41
N LEU A 223 -2.63 -26.12 -37.51
CA LEU A 223 -2.27 -27.52 -37.30
C LEU A 223 -3.47 -28.35 -36.77
N GLY A 224 -4.25 -27.79 -35.84
CA GLY A 224 -5.46 -28.42 -35.32
C GLY A 224 -6.51 -28.64 -36.42
N THR A 225 -6.77 -27.62 -37.25
CA THR A 225 -7.69 -27.71 -38.39
C THR A 225 -7.21 -28.75 -39.40
N TRP A 226 -5.90 -28.81 -39.70
CA TRP A 226 -5.34 -29.79 -40.62
C TRP A 226 -5.52 -31.24 -40.14
N ILE A 227 -5.30 -31.51 -38.86
CA ILE A 227 -5.44 -32.86 -38.28
C ILE A 227 -6.91 -33.31 -38.33
N VAL A 228 -7.86 -32.42 -38.02
CA VAL A 228 -9.29 -32.73 -38.08
C VAL A 228 -9.75 -33.03 -39.52
N LEU A 229 -9.31 -32.21 -40.49
CA LEU A 229 -9.61 -32.44 -41.91
C LEU A 229 -9.03 -33.76 -42.43
N ARG A 230 -7.80 -34.12 -42.03
CA ARG A 230 -7.17 -35.38 -42.42
C ARG A 230 -7.92 -36.60 -41.88
N LYS A 231 -8.49 -36.50 -40.68
CA LYS A 231 -9.26 -37.59 -40.06
C LYS A 231 -10.64 -37.76 -40.72
N GLY A 232 -11.27 -36.68 -41.18
CA GLY A 232 -12.54 -36.73 -41.91
C GLY A 232 -12.44 -37.29 -43.33
N MET A 233 -11.28 -37.16 -44.01
CA MET A 233 -11.08 -37.74 -45.34
C MET A 233 -10.87 -39.26 -45.34
N MET A 234 -10.58 -39.87 -44.18
CA MET A 234 -10.44 -41.33 -44.06
C MET A 234 -11.78 -42.06 -43.82
N GLU A 235 -12.88 -41.33 -43.61
CA GLU A 235 -14.22 -41.89 -43.45
C GLU A 235 -15.13 -41.57 -44.66
N THR A 236 -14.65 -41.85 -45.88
CA THR A 236 -15.55 -41.90 -47.05
C THR A 236 -15.83 -43.37 -47.41
N PRO A 237 -17.04 -43.90 -47.16
CA PRO A 237 -17.44 -45.21 -47.64
C PRO A 237 -17.53 -45.19 -49.18
N GLY A 238 -17.01 -46.25 -49.81
CA GLY A 238 -16.89 -46.38 -51.27
C GLY A 238 -18.19 -46.17 -52.06
N PRO A 239 -18.09 -45.81 -53.35
CA PRO A 239 -19.22 -45.41 -54.16
C PRO A 239 -20.16 -46.58 -54.47
N ARG A 240 -21.44 -46.40 -54.12
CA ARG A 240 -22.56 -47.22 -54.58
C ARG A 240 -22.75 -46.99 -56.09
N ASN A 241 -22.59 -48.03 -56.88
CA ASN A 241 -22.96 -48.07 -58.30
C ASN A 241 -24.41 -47.57 -58.49
N ARG A 242 -24.58 -46.50 -59.27
CA ARG A 242 -25.85 -46.20 -59.94
C ARG A 242 -25.63 -46.24 -61.45
N PRO A 243 -26.54 -46.84 -62.22
CA PRO A 243 -26.43 -46.95 -63.66
C PRO A 243 -26.58 -45.59 -64.34
N ILE A 244 -25.81 -45.42 -65.41
CA ILE A 244 -25.80 -44.26 -66.30
C ILE A 244 -27.08 -44.32 -67.15
N GLU A 245 -28.00 -43.39 -66.92
CA GLU A 245 -29.14 -43.14 -67.79
C GLU A 245 -28.70 -42.15 -68.88
N MET A 246 -28.77 -42.59 -70.14
CA MET A 246 -28.39 -41.84 -71.34
C MET A 246 -29.33 -40.67 -71.60
N SER A 247 -28.76 -39.51 -71.94
CA SER A 247 -29.46 -38.39 -72.61
C SER A 247 -30.03 -38.81 -73.97
N PRO A 248 -31.07 -38.10 -74.44
CA PRO A 248 -30.91 -37.28 -75.64
C PRO A 248 -31.45 -35.85 -75.40
N VAL A 249 -30.76 -34.76 -75.75
CA VAL A 249 -30.37 -34.26 -77.07
C VAL A 249 -31.56 -33.72 -77.90
N PHE A 250 -31.41 -32.45 -78.33
CA PHE A 250 -32.24 -31.60 -79.23
C PHE A 250 -33.56 -31.06 -78.63
N ARG A 251 -33.95 -29.79 -78.82
CA ARG A 251 -33.88 -28.98 -80.04
C ARG A 251 -34.03 -27.47 -79.73
N LYS A 252 -33.09 -26.65 -80.20
CA LYS A 252 -33.24 -25.19 -80.34
C LYS A 252 -34.40 -24.88 -81.30
N ARG A 253 -35.26 -23.93 -80.93
CA ARG A 253 -36.26 -23.31 -81.83
C ARG A 253 -36.11 -21.79 -81.67
N VAL A 254 -35.64 -21.11 -82.70
CA VAL A 254 -35.77 -19.66 -82.86
C VAL A 254 -36.27 -19.44 -84.29
N TYR A 255 -37.24 -18.54 -84.37
CA TYR A 255 -37.98 -18.08 -85.53
C TYR A 255 -37.10 -17.45 -86.61
#